data_AF-A0A355A1N4-F1
#
_entry.id   AF-A0A355A1N4-F1
#
_cell.length_a   1.000
_cell.length_b   1.000
_cell.length_c   1.000
_cell.angle_alpha   90.00
_cell.angle_beta   90.00
_cell.angle_gamma   90.00
#
_symmetry.space_group_name_H-M   'P 1'
#
loop_
_entity.id
_entity.type
_entity.pdbx_description
1 polymer ?
#
loop_
_entity_poly.entity_id
_entity_poly.type
_entity_poly.pdbx_seq_one_letter_code
_entity_poly.pdbx_strand_id
1 'polypeptide(L)'
;FFIFLSHIEPHHQNDRNRYEGPEGSKEKFKDYEEPGDLKGTAGDWRENYPDYLGCCHSLDYNVRKLMNALKDQEIDDNTVVIYTSDHGSHFKTRNNEYKRSCHDGCIRIPMIAWGPGFEGGRVINELVSLI
;
A
#
# COMPACT_ATOMS: atom_id res chain seq x y z
N PHE A 1 -3.15 23.49 7.40
CA PHE A 1 -1.87 23.36 6.66
C PHE A 1 -2.02 22.28 5.59
N PHE A 2 -1.01 22.07 4.74
CA PHE A 2 -0.97 20.95 3.79
C PHE A 2 0.31 20.16 4.02
N ILE A 3 0.20 18.83 4.13
CA ILE A 3 1.32 17.91 4.28
C ILE A 3 1.16 16.81 3.25
N PHE A 4 2.25 16.47 2.57
CA PHE A 4 2.34 15.33 1.68
C PHE A 4 3.44 14.38 2.19
N LEU A 5 3.03 13.20 2.67
CA LEU A 5 3.95 12.17 3.14
C LEU A 5 4.11 11.11 2.05
N SER A 6 5.25 11.15 1.35
CA SER A 6 5.57 10.20 0.28
C SER A 6 6.51 9.13 0.81
N HIS A 7 5.95 8.00 1.29
CA HIS A 7 6.74 6.84 1.67
C HIS A 7 7.30 6.13 0.44
N ILE A 8 8.50 5.55 0.58
CA ILE A 8 9.10 4.73 -0.47
C ILE A 8 8.59 3.30 -0.39
N GLU A 9 8.43 2.73 0.80
CA GLU A 9 7.84 1.42 1.00
C GLU A 9 6.36 1.41 0.52
N PRO A 10 5.84 0.28 -0.02
CA PRO A 10 6.47 -1.02 -0.18
C PRO A 10 7.20 -1.16 -1.53
N HIS A 11 7.80 -0.11 -2.09
CA HIS A 11 8.44 -0.18 -3.39
C HIS A 11 9.55 -1.25 -3.46
N HIS A 12 9.63 -1.94 -4.61
CA HIS A 12 10.68 -2.91 -4.90
C HIS A 12 12.03 -2.24 -5.09
N GLN A 13 13.06 -2.65 -4.37
CA GLN A 13 14.40 -2.08 -4.45
C GLN A 13 15.09 -2.54 -5.74
N ASN A 14 15.27 -1.63 -6.69
CA ASN A 14 15.73 -1.96 -8.06
C ASN A 14 17.17 -2.49 -8.10
N ASP A 15 18.03 -2.03 -7.21
CA ASP A 15 19.44 -2.42 -7.10
C ASP A 15 19.62 -3.82 -6.48
N ARG A 16 18.74 -4.18 -5.54
CA ARG A 16 18.77 -5.47 -4.82
C ARG A 16 17.78 -6.50 -5.37
N ASN A 17 16.93 -6.06 -6.30
CA ASN A 17 15.93 -6.84 -7.00
C ASN A 17 14.95 -7.58 -6.06
N ARG A 18 14.49 -6.88 -5.00
CA ARG A 18 13.56 -7.43 -4.00
C ARG A 18 12.80 -6.37 -3.24
N TYR A 19 11.75 -6.80 -2.56
CA TYR A 19 11.10 -6.02 -1.50
C TYR A 19 11.89 -6.18 -0.21
N GLU A 20 11.88 -5.15 0.63
CA GLU A 20 12.62 -5.12 1.88
C GLU A 20 11.71 -4.60 3.00
N GLY A 21 11.13 -5.53 3.73
CA GLY A 21 10.33 -5.22 4.90
C GLY A 21 11.20 -4.92 6.11
N PRO A 22 10.59 -4.45 7.23
CA PRO A 22 11.29 -4.34 8.50
C PRO A 22 11.96 -5.66 8.91
N GLU A 23 12.99 -5.57 9.74
CA GLU A 23 13.70 -6.75 10.24
C GLU A 23 12.73 -7.78 10.85
N GLY A 24 12.88 -9.06 10.46
CA GLY A 24 12.02 -10.16 10.87
C GLY A 24 10.65 -10.23 10.18
N SER A 25 10.36 -9.35 9.22
CA SER A 25 9.09 -9.38 8.49
C SER A 25 8.92 -10.65 7.64
N LYS A 26 9.97 -11.13 6.97
CA LYS A 26 9.94 -12.43 6.26
C LYS A 26 9.43 -13.55 7.15
N GLU A 27 10.00 -13.70 8.33
CA GLU A 27 9.63 -14.76 9.28
C GLU A 27 8.23 -14.54 9.84
N LYS A 28 7.88 -13.29 10.18
CA LYS A 28 6.57 -12.92 10.72
C LYS A 28 5.43 -13.20 9.74
N PHE A 29 5.67 -12.96 8.45
CA PHE A 29 4.67 -13.07 7.39
C PHE A 29 4.92 -14.28 6.46
N LYS A 30 5.77 -15.24 6.84
CA LYS A 30 6.10 -16.40 6.00
C LYS A 30 4.90 -17.29 5.68
N ASP A 31 3.97 -17.42 6.64
CA ASP A 31 2.78 -18.27 6.57
C ASP A 31 1.57 -17.46 6.06
N TYR A 32 1.79 -16.65 5.01
CA TYR A 32 0.75 -15.82 4.42
C TYR A 32 -0.27 -16.67 3.65
N GLU A 33 -1.52 -16.17 3.57
CA GLU A 33 -2.51 -16.73 2.65
C GLU A 33 -2.20 -16.27 1.22
N GLU A 34 -2.11 -17.21 0.28
CA GLU A 34 -1.86 -16.90 -1.13
C GLU A 34 -2.93 -15.93 -1.68
N PRO A 35 -2.54 -14.76 -2.18
CA PRO A 35 -3.50 -13.81 -2.75
C PRO A 35 -4.21 -14.40 -3.95
N GLY A 36 -5.54 -14.27 -4.01
CA GLY A 36 -6.36 -14.91 -5.04
C GLY A 36 -5.99 -14.49 -6.47
N ASP A 37 -5.52 -13.26 -6.66
CA ASP A 37 -5.06 -12.72 -7.93
C ASP A 37 -3.64 -13.19 -8.33
N LEU A 38 -2.86 -13.68 -7.36
CA LEU A 38 -1.52 -14.26 -7.58
C LEU A 38 -1.54 -15.79 -7.63
N LYS A 39 -2.59 -16.43 -7.11
CA LYS A 39 -2.70 -17.88 -7.07
C LYS A 39 -2.60 -18.50 -8.47
N GLY A 40 -1.71 -19.48 -8.60
CA GLY A 40 -1.45 -20.17 -9.88
C GLY A 40 -0.67 -19.34 -10.92
N THR A 41 -0.27 -18.11 -10.59
CA THR A 41 0.56 -17.29 -11.48
C THR A 41 2.05 -17.57 -11.31
N ALA A 42 2.81 -17.26 -12.37
CA ALA A 42 4.28 -17.16 -12.33
C ALA A 42 4.71 -15.89 -11.56
N GLY A 43 5.97 -15.46 -11.71
CA GLY A 43 6.49 -14.26 -11.06
C GLY A 43 7.20 -14.54 -9.73
N ASP A 44 7.58 -13.47 -9.03
CA ASP A 44 8.48 -13.50 -7.89
C ASP A 44 7.80 -13.28 -6.54
N TRP A 45 6.46 -13.28 -6.51
CA TRP A 45 5.68 -13.02 -5.29
C TRP A 45 5.99 -14.02 -4.17
N ARG A 46 6.27 -15.30 -4.47
CA ARG A 46 6.52 -16.29 -3.42
C ARG A 46 7.68 -15.95 -2.50
N GLU A 47 8.73 -15.35 -3.06
CA GLU A 47 9.91 -14.89 -2.31
C GLU A 47 9.67 -13.53 -1.64
N ASN A 48 8.89 -12.67 -2.28
CA ASN A 48 8.84 -11.24 -1.97
C ASN A 48 7.62 -10.82 -1.14
N TYR A 49 6.54 -11.60 -1.16
CA TYR A 49 5.28 -11.24 -0.55
C TYR A 49 5.37 -11.08 0.99
N PRO A 50 6.13 -11.90 1.73
CA PRO A 50 6.31 -11.68 3.17
C PRO A 50 6.87 -10.30 3.53
N ASP A 51 7.89 -9.83 2.80
CA ASP A 51 8.48 -8.50 3.01
C ASP A 51 7.53 -7.39 2.55
N TYR A 52 6.83 -7.60 1.43
CA TYR A 52 5.79 -6.68 0.98
C TYR A 52 4.70 -6.47 2.05
N LEU A 53 4.22 -7.56 2.66
CA LEU A 53 3.30 -7.52 3.80
C LEU A 53 3.93 -6.83 5.02
N GLY A 54 5.23 -7.05 5.25
CA GLY A 54 6.02 -6.35 6.24
C GLY A 54 5.99 -4.83 6.07
N CYS A 55 6.24 -4.36 4.84
CA CYS A 55 6.13 -2.95 4.49
C CYS A 55 4.71 -2.42 4.71
N CYS A 56 3.69 -3.11 4.19
CA CYS A 56 2.29 -2.72 4.36
C CYS A 56 1.91 -2.60 5.85
N HIS A 57 2.32 -3.55 6.68
CA HIS A 57 2.10 -3.51 8.12
C HIS A 57 2.80 -2.32 8.80
N SER A 58 4.02 -1.99 8.38
CA SER A 58 4.76 -0.84 8.89
C SER A 58 4.12 0.49 8.47
N LEU A 59 3.62 0.58 7.22
CA LEU A 59 2.89 1.74 6.73
C LEU A 59 1.59 1.95 7.50
N ASP A 60 0.80 0.89 7.70
CA ASP A 60 -0.42 0.93 8.52
C ASP A 60 -0.12 1.40 9.96
N TYR A 61 0.96 0.89 10.56
CA TYR A 61 1.44 1.34 11.86
C TYR A 61 1.76 2.86 11.87
N ASN A 62 2.38 3.37 10.81
CA ASN A 62 2.70 4.79 10.67
C ASN A 62 1.45 5.65 10.42
N VAL A 63 0.44 5.15 9.69
CA VAL A 63 -0.87 5.81 9.57
C VAL A 63 -1.50 5.94 10.95
N ARG A 64 -1.49 4.88 11.77
CA ARG A 64 -1.98 4.98 13.16
C ARG A 64 -1.25 6.05 13.96
N LYS A 65 0.07 6.15 13.83
CA LYS A 65 0.85 7.21 14.51
C LYS A 65 0.44 8.60 14.04
N LEU A 66 0.23 8.80 12.74
CA LEU A 66 -0.27 10.06 12.20
C LEU A 66 -1.64 10.40 12.80
N MET A 67 -2.57 9.45 12.76
CA MET A 67 -3.94 9.65 13.29
C MET A 67 -3.93 9.95 14.79
N ASN A 68 -3.09 9.28 15.58
CA ASN A 68 -2.94 9.58 17.00
C ASN A 68 -2.36 10.99 17.20
N ALA A 69 -1.35 11.38 16.42
CA ALA A 69 -0.78 12.72 16.52
C ALA A 69 -1.78 13.82 16.16
N LEU A 70 -2.67 13.60 15.20
CA LEU A 70 -3.76 14.55 14.87
C LEU A 70 -4.73 14.71 16.04
N LYS A 71 -5.10 13.60 16.70
CA LYS A 71 -5.97 13.58 17.88
C LYS A 71 -5.32 14.23 19.10
N ASP A 72 -4.07 13.90 19.38
CA ASP A 72 -3.32 14.43 20.53
C ASP A 72 -3.13 15.95 20.43
N GLN A 73 -3.14 16.49 19.22
CA GLN A 73 -3.05 17.93 18.94
C GLN A 73 -4.42 18.60 18.79
N GLU A 74 -5.53 17.86 18.94
CA GLU A 74 -6.91 18.35 18.83
C GLU A 74 -7.19 19.06 17.49
N ILE A 75 -6.67 18.52 16.39
CA ILE A 75 -6.86 19.05 15.02
C ILE A 75 -7.48 18.05 14.05
N ASP A 76 -7.84 16.85 14.52
CA ASP A 76 -8.40 15.81 13.68
C ASP A 76 -9.80 16.16 13.13
N ASP A 77 -10.57 16.96 13.86
CA ASP A 77 -11.89 17.50 13.47
C ASP A 77 -11.84 18.60 12.39
N ASN A 78 -10.64 19.05 12.02
CA ASN A 78 -10.39 20.04 10.97
C ASN A 78 -9.34 19.55 9.97
N THR A 79 -9.09 18.24 9.93
CA THR A 79 -8.09 17.64 9.03
C THR A 79 -8.73 16.59 8.12
N VAL A 80 -8.56 16.78 6.82
CA VAL A 80 -8.84 15.73 5.82
C VAL A 80 -7.58 14.92 5.59
N VAL A 81 -7.70 13.60 5.68
CA VAL A 81 -6.63 12.64 5.41
C VAL A 81 -6.98 11.85 4.16
N ILE A 82 -6.07 11.83 3.19
CA ILE A 82 -6.18 11.01 1.99
C ILE A 82 -5.01 10.01 2.00
N TYR A 83 -5.31 8.73 1.83
CA TYR A 83 -4.33 7.66 1.68
C TYR A 83 -4.44 7.06 0.29
N THR A 84 -3.33 7.09 -0.45
CA THR A 84 -3.26 6.56 -1.82
C THR A 84 -1.86 6.07 -2.16
N SER A 85 -1.69 5.55 -3.38
CA SER A 85 -0.42 5.08 -3.93
C SER A 85 -0.33 5.47 -5.40
N ASP A 86 0.88 5.59 -5.94
CA ASP A 86 1.12 5.91 -7.35
C ASP A 86 0.86 4.73 -8.29
N HIS A 87 1.12 3.50 -7.84
CA HIS A 87 0.83 2.27 -8.58
C HIS A 87 0.79 1.03 -7.67
N GLY A 88 0.16 -0.04 -8.15
CA GLY A 88 0.22 -1.36 -7.53
C GLY A 88 1.52 -2.13 -7.84
N SER A 89 1.60 -3.37 -7.35
CA SER A 89 2.63 -4.31 -7.75
C SER A 89 2.03 -5.64 -8.18
N HIS A 90 2.42 -6.08 -9.37
CA HIS A 90 2.00 -7.37 -9.90
C HIS A 90 3.09 -8.45 -9.79
N PHE A 91 4.17 -8.22 -9.03
CA PHE A 91 5.20 -9.22 -8.71
C PHE A 91 5.73 -10.01 -9.94
N LYS A 92 6.03 -9.30 -11.03
CA LYS A 92 6.53 -9.87 -12.30
C LYS A 92 5.65 -10.95 -12.93
N THR A 93 4.34 -10.97 -12.61
CA THR A 93 3.37 -11.88 -13.24
C THR A 93 3.06 -11.57 -14.71
N ARG A 94 3.42 -10.37 -15.20
CA ARG A 94 3.02 -9.86 -16.52
C ARG A 94 4.19 -9.54 -17.46
N ASN A 95 5.23 -8.91 -16.92
CA ASN A 95 6.44 -8.52 -17.61
C ASN A 95 7.64 -8.72 -16.66
N ASN A 96 8.85 -8.35 -17.09
CA ASN A 96 10.06 -8.50 -16.28
C ASN A 96 10.20 -7.43 -15.16
N GLU A 97 9.22 -6.55 -15.00
CA GLU A 97 9.15 -5.52 -13.96
C GLU A 97 8.01 -5.83 -12.96
N TYR A 98 7.91 -5.04 -11.87
CA TYR A 98 6.81 -5.12 -10.90
C TYR A 98 5.65 -4.16 -11.20
N LYS A 99 5.80 -3.33 -12.25
CA LYS A 99 4.87 -2.27 -12.66
C LYS A 99 4.84 -2.11 -14.19
N ARG A 100 4.30 -0.98 -14.68
CA ARG A 100 4.16 -0.66 -16.12
C ARG A 100 3.34 -1.69 -16.88
N SER A 101 2.18 -1.99 -16.33
CA SER A 101 1.21 -2.92 -16.89
C SER A 101 -0.19 -2.34 -16.71
N CYS A 102 -1.09 -2.56 -17.68
CA CYS A 102 -2.49 -2.08 -17.59
C CYS A 102 -3.40 -3.05 -16.83
N HIS A 103 -2.84 -4.04 -16.13
CA HIS A 103 -3.60 -5.05 -15.38
C HIS A 103 -3.86 -4.58 -13.94
N ASP A 104 -4.95 -5.07 -13.34
CA ASP A 104 -5.43 -4.68 -12.00
C ASP A 104 -4.32 -4.66 -10.94
N GLY A 105 -3.45 -5.67 -10.88
CA GLY A 105 -2.34 -5.70 -9.91
C GLY A 105 -1.32 -4.55 -10.04
N CYS A 106 -1.37 -3.76 -11.12
CA CYS A 106 -0.55 -2.58 -11.32
C CYS A 106 -1.34 -1.26 -11.23
N ILE A 107 -2.60 -1.24 -11.68
CA ILE A 107 -3.39 0.00 -11.78
C ILE A 107 -4.34 0.22 -10.59
N ARG A 108 -4.70 -0.85 -9.87
CA ARG A 108 -5.61 -0.76 -8.73
C ARG A 108 -4.82 -0.37 -7.47
N ILE A 109 -5.05 0.84 -7.00
CA ILE A 109 -4.39 1.45 -5.85
C ILE A 109 -5.38 1.67 -4.70
N PRO A 110 -4.91 1.80 -3.45
CA PRO A 110 -5.74 2.34 -2.38
C PRO A 110 -6.16 3.78 -2.70
N MET A 111 -7.40 4.12 -2.36
CA MET A 111 -7.90 5.49 -2.37
C MET A 111 -8.90 5.64 -1.22
N ILE A 112 -8.42 6.18 -0.10
CA ILE A 112 -9.21 6.37 1.12
C ILE A 112 -9.22 7.86 1.42
N ALA A 113 -10.41 8.42 1.69
CA ALA A 113 -10.58 9.77 2.21
C ALA A 113 -11.30 9.70 3.56
N TRP A 114 -10.77 10.43 4.54
CA TRP A 114 -11.29 10.47 5.91
C TRP A 114 -11.22 11.91 6.43
N GLY A 115 -12.15 12.26 7.32
CA GLY A 115 -12.17 13.56 8.01
C GLY A 115 -13.48 14.33 7.80
N PRO A 116 -13.50 15.63 8.13
CA PRO A 116 -14.70 16.46 8.02
C PRO A 116 -15.31 16.44 6.62
N GLY A 117 -16.64 16.29 6.55
CA GLY A 117 -17.38 16.14 5.30
C GLY A 117 -17.49 14.69 4.79
N PHE A 118 -16.78 13.74 5.39
CA PHE A 118 -16.92 12.31 5.11
C PHE A 118 -17.59 11.59 6.30
N GLU A 119 -18.81 11.09 6.08
CA GLU A 119 -19.59 10.38 7.13
C GLU A 119 -19.11 8.94 7.37
N GLY A 120 -18.17 8.44 6.57
CA GLY A 120 -17.72 7.04 6.61
C GLY A 120 -18.75 6.04 6.08
N GLY A 121 -18.40 4.76 6.09
CA GLY A 121 -19.31 3.66 5.71
C GLY A 121 -19.71 3.60 4.23
N ARG A 122 -19.12 4.43 3.37
CA ARG A 122 -19.40 4.48 1.94
C ARG A 122 -18.25 3.88 1.14
N VAL A 123 -18.59 3.09 0.13
CA VAL A 123 -17.67 2.60 -0.90
C VAL A 123 -18.15 3.15 -2.24
N ILE A 124 -17.27 3.87 -2.93
CA ILE A 124 -17.51 4.46 -4.25
C ILE A 124 -16.85 3.51 -5.25
N ASN A 125 -17.61 3.05 -6.25
CA ASN A 125 -17.13 2.07 -7.26
C ASN A 125 -16.80 2.74 -8.60
N GLU A 126 -17.09 4.03 -8.71
CA GLU A 126 -16.79 4.87 -9.85
C GLU A 126 -15.28 4.96 -10.07
N LEU A 127 -14.90 5.02 -11.35
CA LEU A 127 -13.51 5.15 -11.73
C LEU A 127 -12.99 6.55 -11.38
N VAL A 128 -11.84 6.57 -10.73
CA VAL A 128 -11.05 7.76 -10.46
C VAL A 128 -9.66 7.60 -11.06
N SER A 129 -9.04 8.70 -11.42
CA SER A 129 -7.69 8.77 -11.96
C SER A 129 -6.85 9.69 -11.08
N LEU A 130 -5.54 9.44 -11.01
CA LEU A 130 -4.59 10.34 -10.35
C LEU A 130 -4.31 11.62 -11.17
N ILE A 131 -4.83 11.71 -12.41
CA ILE A 131 -4.73 12.84 -13.35
C ILE A 131 -6.08 13.05 -14.05
#